data_AF-A0A1J3CHI3-F1
#
_entry.id   AF-A0A1J3CHI3-F1
#
_cell.length_a   1.000
_cell.length_b   1.000
_cell.length_c   1.000
_cell.angle_alpha   90.00
_cell.angle_beta   90.00
_cell.angle_gamma   90.00
#
_symmetry.space_group_name_H-M   'P 1'
#
loop_
_entity.id
_entity.type
_entity.pdbx_description
1 polymer ?
#
loop_
_entity_poly.entity_id
_entity_poly.type
_entity_poly.pdbx_seq_one_letter_code
_entity_poly.pdbx_strand_id
1 'polypeptide(L)'
;TKLVSYTFLYWLPFYVSQTEIGGEHLSQETSGNLSTLFDVGGVVGGVLAGYFSDQLDGRAITAGGFIYLTIPALFLYRTYGHVSMTINIILMFIAGVFVNGPYALITTAVAADLGTHKSLKGNARALATVTAIIDGTGSVGAAIGPVLTGYIAAISWDGVFYMLMTAALISGLLLTQLIIAEVKTLLYGSSEEDEVVSGSSEPRPPIDVLI
;
A
#
# COMPACT_ATOMS: atom_id res chain seq x y z
N THR A 1 -6.60 -0.79 -0.27
CA THR A 1 -5.54 -1.49 -1.04
C THR A 1 -5.93 -2.92 -1.41
N LYS A 2 -6.23 -3.85 -0.46
CA LYS A 2 -6.57 -5.26 -0.79
C LYS A 2 -7.63 -5.44 -1.87
N LEU A 3 -8.68 -4.60 -1.87
CA LEU A 3 -9.71 -4.60 -2.92
C LEU A 3 -9.11 -4.50 -4.33
N VAL A 4 -8.18 -3.56 -4.53
CA VAL A 4 -7.55 -3.31 -5.83
C VAL A 4 -6.64 -4.47 -6.20
N SER A 5 -5.77 -4.90 -5.28
CA SER A 5 -4.86 -6.04 -5.48
C SER A 5 -5.60 -7.34 -5.85
N TYR A 6 -6.65 -7.68 -5.10
CA TYR A 6 -7.39 -8.92 -5.33
C TYR A 6 -8.26 -8.84 -6.58
N THR A 7 -8.73 -7.65 -6.96
CA THR A 7 -9.37 -7.47 -8.27
C THR A 7 -8.41 -7.86 -9.39
N PHE A 8 -7.18 -7.36 -9.37
CA PHE A 8 -6.18 -7.72 -10.37
C PHE A 8 -5.84 -9.21 -10.33
N LEU A 9 -5.64 -9.79 -9.14
CA LEU A 9 -5.35 -11.23 -9.00
C LEU A 9 -6.36 -12.13 -9.72
N TYR A 10 -7.66 -11.80 -9.63
CA TYR A 10 -8.71 -12.63 -10.24
C TYR A 10 -9.07 -12.23 -11.67
N TRP A 11 -9.06 -10.93 -11.99
CA TRP A 11 -9.63 -10.42 -13.24
C TRP A 11 -8.60 -9.96 -14.27
N LEU A 12 -7.32 -9.81 -13.90
CA LEU A 12 -6.29 -9.37 -14.85
C LEU A 12 -6.10 -10.34 -16.03
N PRO A 13 -6.00 -11.68 -15.83
CA PRO A 13 -5.89 -12.61 -16.95
C PRO A 13 -7.09 -12.51 -17.90
N PHE A 14 -8.28 -12.37 -17.33
CA PHE A 14 -9.49 -12.23 -18.13
C PHE A 14 -9.49 -10.91 -18.90
N TYR A 15 -9.17 -9.79 -18.26
CA TYR A 15 -9.01 -8.48 -18.90
C TYR A 15 -8.04 -8.52 -20.09
N VAL A 16 -6.85 -9.11 -19.88
CA VAL A 16 -5.81 -9.23 -20.90
C VAL A 16 -6.29 -10.10 -22.07
N SER A 17 -7.02 -11.18 -21.81
CA SER A 17 -7.56 -12.03 -22.88
C SER A 17 -8.65 -11.34 -23.72
N GLN A 18 -9.40 -10.42 -23.12
CA GLN A 18 -10.46 -9.66 -23.77
C GLN A 18 -9.96 -8.37 -24.44
N THR A 19 -8.73 -7.95 -24.17
CA THR A 19 -8.14 -6.72 -24.70
C THR A 19 -7.20 -7.06 -25.84
N GLU A 20 -7.36 -6.39 -26.97
CA GLU A 20 -6.41 -6.48 -28.08
C GLU A 20 -5.09 -5.79 -27.67
N ILE A 21 -3.97 -6.51 -27.71
CA ILE A 21 -2.66 -5.98 -27.34
C ILE A 21 -1.77 -6.03 -28.59
N GLY A 22 -1.41 -4.86 -29.12
CA GLY A 22 -0.59 -4.76 -30.32
C GLY A 22 -1.23 -5.31 -31.59
N GLY A 23 -2.57 -5.34 -31.65
CA GLY A 23 -3.31 -5.86 -32.80
C GLY A 23 -3.76 -7.32 -32.68
N GLU A 24 -3.47 -7.98 -31.55
CA GLU A 24 -3.77 -9.40 -31.37
C GLU A 24 -4.48 -9.67 -30.03
N HIS A 25 -5.40 -10.63 -30.06
CA HIS A 25 -5.98 -11.20 -28.85
C HIS A 25 -5.13 -12.35 -28.35
N LEU A 26 -4.77 -12.29 -27.07
CA LEU A 26 -4.00 -13.35 -26.43
C LEU A 26 -4.90 -14.51 -26.02
N SER A 27 -4.37 -15.73 -26.11
CA SER A 27 -5.04 -16.90 -25.55
C SER A 27 -5.22 -16.75 -24.03
N GLN A 28 -6.16 -17.49 -23.44
CA GLN A 28 -6.36 -17.48 -21.99
C GLN A 28 -5.09 -17.91 -21.23
N GLU A 29 -4.37 -18.90 -21.77
CA GLU A 29 -3.10 -19.37 -21.19
C GLU A 29 -2.03 -18.29 -21.23
N THR A 30 -1.83 -17.67 -22.39
CA THR A 30 -0.84 -16.58 -22.56
C THR A 30 -1.18 -15.39 -21.69
N SER A 31 -2.46 -15.04 -21.57
CA SER A 31 -2.93 -13.94 -20.72
C SER A 31 -2.69 -14.22 -19.24
N GLY A 32 -2.91 -15.47 -18.80
CA GLY A 32 -2.58 -15.92 -17.45
C GLY A 32 -1.08 -15.83 -17.17
N ASN A 33 -0.25 -16.35 -18.06
CA ASN A 33 1.20 -16.28 -17.94
C ASN A 33 1.70 -14.83 -17.92
N LEU A 34 1.16 -13.96 -18.77
CA LEU A 34 1.52 -12.54 -18.81
C LEU A 34 1.15 -11.85 -17.49
N SER A 35 -0.02 -12.15 -16.94
CA SER A 35 -0.53 -11.55 -15.70
C SER A 35 0.37 -11.82 -14.48
N THR A 36 1.19 -12.88 -14.52
CA THR A 36 2.18 -13.14 -13.45
C THR A 36 3.17 -12.00 -13.26
N LEU A 37 3.42 -11.19 -14.30
CA LEU A 37 4.29 -10.01 -14.20
C LEU A 37 3.75 -8.95 -13.23
N PHE A 38 2.42 -8.87 -13.08
CA PHE A 38 1.81 -8.02 -12.07
C PHE A 38 2.17 -8.49 -10.66
N ASP A 39 2.13 -9.80 -10.42
CA ASP A 39 2.48 -10.39 -9.12
C ASP A 39 3.98 -10.23 -8.83
N VAL A 40 4.84 -10.46 -9.83
CA VAL A 40 6.29 -10.20 -9.73
C VAL A 40 6.56 -8.73 -9.42
N GLY A 41 5.92 -7.81 -10.14
CA GLY A 41 5.96 -6.39 -9.84
C GLY A 41 5.51 -6.10 -8.41
N GLY A 42 4.48 -6.79 -7.93
CA GLY A 42 4.01 -6.66 -6.56
C GLY A 42 4.98 -7.12 -5.48
N VAL A 43 5.71 -8.22 -5.72
CA VAL A 43 6.80 -8.66 -4.82
C VAL A 43 7.88 -7.59 -4.75
N VAL A 44 8.31 -7.07 -5.91
CA VAL A 44 9.31 -5.98 -5.98
C VAL A 44 8.78 -4.73 -5.27
N GLY A 45 7.52 -4.37 -5.49
CA GLY A 45 6.86 -3.24 -4.83
C GLY A 45 6.80 -3.39 -3.32
N GLY A 46 6.55 -4.59 -2.80
CA GLY A 46 6.58 -4.87 -1.36
C GLY A 46 7.97 -4.65 -0.76
N VAL A 47 9.02 -5.13 -1.43
CA VAL A 47 10.41 -4.92 -1.00
C VAL A 47 10.77 -3.43 -1.04
N LEU A 48 10.43 -2.73 -2.13
CA LEU A 48 10.70 -1.30 -2.28
C LEU A 48 9.93 -0.48 -1.24
N ALA A 49 8.66 -0.79 -0.99
CA ALA A 49 7.85 -0.10 0.02
C ALA A 49 8.45 -0.30 1.42
N GLY A 50 8.87 -1.53 1.76
CA GLY A 50 9.59 -1.81 3.01
C GLY A 50 10.86 -0.95 3.11
N TYR A 51 11.73 -1.04 2.11
CA TYR A 51 12.99 -0.29 2.05
C TYR A 51 12.80 1.22 2.17
N PHE A 52 11.90 1.83 1.39
CA PHE A 52 11.65 3.27 1.46
C PHE A 52 11.04 3.69 2.80
N SER A 53 10.17 2.87 3.37
CA SER A 53 9.58 3.19 4.66
C SER A 53 10.58 3.13 5.81
N ASP A 54 11.57 2.23 5.74
CA ASP A 54 12.68 2.21 6.70
C ASP A 54 13.64 3.40 6.50
N GLN A 55 13.87 3.83 5.26
CA GLN A 55 14.72 5.00 4.96
C GLN A 55 14.09 6.32 5.40
N LEU A 56 12.77 6.46 5.24
CA LEU A 56 12.03 7.67 5.61
C LEU A 56 11.60 7.69 7.07
N ASP A 57 11.82 6.60 7.82
CA ASP A 57 11.22 6.34 9.13
C ASP A 57 9.71 6.65 9.14
N GLY A 58 9.05 6.32 8.02
CA GLY A 58 7.73 6.82 7.68
C GLY A 58 6.91 5.81 6.90
N ARG A 59 6.10 5.03 7.63
CA ARG A 59 5.26 3.98 7.05
C ARG A 59 4.07 4.59 6.31
N ALA A 60 3.44 5.61 6.88
CA ALA A 60 2.25 6.23 6.32
C ALA A 60 2.57 7.02 5.06
N ILE A 61 3.64 7.83 5.05
CA ILE A 61 4.08 8.59 3.88
C ILE A 61 4.44 7.66 2.73
N THR A 62 5.12 6.54 3.01
CA THR A 62 5.50 5.56 1.99
C THR A 62 4.28 4.83 1.43
N ALA A 63 3.40 4.30 2.29
CA ALA A 63 2.16 3.66 1.86
C ALA A 63 1.27 4.63 1.07
N GLY A 64 1.14 5.87 1.53
CA GLY A 64 0.39 6.94 0.88
C GLY A 64 0.96 7.27 -0.50
N GLY A 65 2.27 7.46 -0.61
CA GLY A 65 2.95 7.71 -1.88
C GLY A 65 2.67 6.62 -2.91
N PHE A 66 2.82 5.35 -2.53
CA PHE A 66 2.51 4.23 -3.42
C PHE A 66 1.02 4.17 -3.82
N ILE A 67 0.11 4.45 -2.88
CA ILE A 67 -1.34 4.50 -3.17
C ILE A 67 -1.66 5.63 -4.15
N TYR A 68 -1.07 6.81 -3.99
CA TYR A 68 -1.27 7.92 -4.93
C TYR A 68 -0.67 7.62 -6.31
N LEU A 69 0.50 6.96 -6.36
CA LEU A 69 1.13 6.53 -7.61
C LEU A 69 0.38 5.37 -8.30
N THR A 70 -0.45 4.63 -7.57
CA THR A 70 -1.34 3.62 -8.17
C THR A 70 -2.29 4.25 -9.17
N ILE A 71 -2.83 5.45 -8.90
CA ILE A 71 -3.80 6.12 -9.78
C ILE A 71 -3.23 6.39 -11.18
N PRO A 72 -2.11 7.11 -11.36
CA PRO A 72 -1.52 7.32 -12.68
C PRO A 72 -1.00 6.01 -13.28
N ALA A 73 -0.51 5.05 -12.50
CA ALA A 73 -0.08 3.76 -13.04
C ALA A 73 -1.25 2.98 -13.68
N LEU A 74 -2.41 2.95 -13.03
CA LEU A 74 -3.61 2.32 -13.57
C LEU A 74 -4.18 3.06 -14.77
N PHE A 75 -4.17 4.40 -14.72
CA PHE A 75 -4.56 5.23 -15.86
C PHE A 75 -3.68 4.93 -17.08
N LEU A 76 -2.36 4.96 -16.91
CA LEU A 76 -1.42 4.67 -17.99
C LEU A 76 -1.58 3.24 -18.52
N TYR A 77 -1.74 2.24 -17.64
CA TYR A 77 -1.96 0.86 -18.07
C TYR A 77 -3.25 0.72 -18.88
N ARG A 78 -4.34 1.39 -18.48
CA ARG A 78 -5.59 1.37 -19.25
C ARG A 78 -5.44 2.07 -20.60
N THR A 79 -4.82 3.24 -20.65
CA THR A 79 -4.70 4.06 -21.86
C THR A 79 -3.72 3.46 -22.87
N TYR A 80 -2.57 2.96 -22.40
CA TYR A 80 -1.45 2.58 -23.28
C TYR A 80 -1.11 1.09 -23.25
N GLY A 81 -1.65 0.31 -22.31
CA GLY A 81 -1.35 -1.12 -22.20
C GLY A 81 -1.79 -1.95 -23.41
N HIS A 82 -2.69 -1.45 -24.24
CA HIS A 82 -3.13 -2.11 -25.47
C HIS A 82 -2.20 -1.86 -26.67
N VAL A 83 -1.29 -0.87 -26.60
CA VAL A 83 -0.53 -0.38 -27.77
C VAL A 83 0.48 -1.41 -28.29
N SER A 84 1.21 -2.08 -27.40
CA SER A 84 2.14 -3.15 -27.76
C SER A 84 2.38 -4.07 -26.57
N MET A 85 2.83 -5.29 -26.85
CA MET A 85 3.18 -6.26 -25.81
C MET A 85 4.24 -5.72 -24.85
N THR A 86 5.27 -5.04 -25.35
CA THR A 86 6.33 -4.47 -24.50
C THR A 86 5.80 -3.39 -23.56
N ILE A 87 4.95 -2.49 -24.06
CA ILE A 87 4.32 -1.47 -23.21
C ILE A 87 3.40 -2.12 -22.17
N ASN A 88 2.64 -3.14 -22.57
CA ASN A 88 1.80 -3.90 -21.66
C ASN A 88 2.62 -4.50 -20.49
N ILE A 89 3.69 -5.23 -20.80
CA ILE A 89 4.62 -5.83 -19.84
C ILE A 89 5.13 -4.79 -18.84
N ILE A 90 5.65 -3.66 -19.35
CA ILE A 90 6.24 -2.61 -18.51
C ILE A 90 5.19 -1.98 -17.60
N LEU A 91 4.04 -1.58 -18.15
CA LEU A 91 3.00 -0.91 -17.39
C LEU A 91 2.30 -1.86 -16.41
N MET A 92 2.13 -3.12 -16.76
CA MET A 92 1.59 -4.15 -15.88
C MET A 92 2.51 -4.40 -14.68
N PHE A 93 3.83 -4.50 -14.92
CA PHE A 93 4.82 -4.61 -13.86
C PHE A 93 4.78 -3.38 -12.93
N ILE A 94 4.76 -2.17 -13.50
CA ILE A 94 4.67 -0.92 -12.73
C ILE A 94 3.37 -0.84 -11.92
N ALA A 95 2.25 -1.23 -12.52
CA ALA A 95 0.97 -1.32 -11.81
C ALA A 95 1.07 -2.31 -10.64
N GLY A 96 1.71 -3.47 -10.84
CA GLY A 96 1.99 -4.44 -9.78
C GLY A 96 2.77 -3.82 -8.62
N VAL A 97 3.87 -3.12 -8.91
CA VAL A 97 4.69 -2.42 -7.91
C VAL A 97 3.86 -1.50 -7.03
N PHE A 98 3.05 -0.62 -7.64
CA PHE A 98 2.31 0.39 -6.89
C PHE A 98 1.04 -0.13 -6.24
N VAL A 99 0.36 -1.12 -6.82
CA VAL A 99 -0.87 -1.68 -6.23
C VAL A 99 -0.55 -2.58 -5.03
N ASN A 100 0.45 -3.47 -5.17
CA ASN A 100 0.74 -4.49 -4.16
C ASN A 100 1.77 -4.04 -3.11
N GLY A 101 2.64 -3.08 -3.43
CA GLY A 101 3.57 -2.49 -2.47
C GLY A 101 2.91 -1.94 -1.19
N PRO A 102 1.92 -1.03 -1.26
CA PRO A 102 1.26 -0.50 -0.07
C PRO A 102 0.36 -1.53 0.60
N TYR A 103 -0.14 -2.52 -0.15
CA TYR A 103 -0.83 -3.67 0.44
C TYR A 103 0.11 -4.44 1.38
N ALA A 104 1.29 -4.84 0.90
CA ALA A 104 2.27 -5.56 1.70
C ALA A 104 2.74 -4.74 2.91
N LEU A 105 3.01 -3.45 2.72
CA LEU A 105 3.49 -2.57 3.80
C LEU A 105 2.47 -2.39 4.92
N ILE A 106 1.19 -2.17 4.58
CA ILE A 106 0.12 -1.96 5.57
C ILE A 106 -0.18 -3.23 6.36
N THR A 107 -0.20 -4.41 5.72
CA THR A 107 -0.55 -5.65 6.41
C THR A 107 0.57 -6.21 7.27
N THR A 108 1.83 -5.90 6.94
CA THR A 108 3.00 -6.46 7.63
C THR A 108 3.65 -5.44 8.56
N ALA A 109 4.28 -4.41 8.00
CA ALA A 109 5.09 -3.46 8.75
C ALA A 109 4.25 -2.62 9.71
N VAL A 110 3.12 -2.06 9.25
CA VAL A 110 2.25 -1.24 10.12
C VAL A 110 1.64 -2.06 11.27
N ALA A 111 1.28 -3.32 11.01
CA ALA A 111 0.77 -4.21 12.06
C ALA A 111 1.87 -4.54 13.09
N ALA A 112 3.11 -4.76 12.65
CA ALA A 112 4.25 -4.99 13.52
C ALA A 112 4.58 -3.75 14.38
N ASP A 113 4.58 -2.56 13.78
CA ASP A 113 4.87 -1.29 14.47
C ASP A 113 3.80 -0.95 15.53
N LEU A 114 2.52 -1.22 15.23
CA LEU A 114 1.46 -1.10 16.24
C LEU A 114 1.69 -2.07 17.42
N GLY A 115 2.27 -3.24 17.18
CA GLY A 115 2.63 -4.19 18.23
C GLY A 115 3.76 -3.73 19.15
N THR A 116 4.65 -2.86 18.68
CA THR A 116 5.77 -2.32 19.47
C THR A 116 5.43 -0.97 20.12
N HIS A 117 4.30 -0.35 19.73
CA HIS A 117 3.81 0.90 20.28
C HIS A 117 3.65 0.83 21.81
N LYS A 118 4.00 1.91 22.53
CA LYS A 118 4.04 1.96 24.01
C LYS A 118 2.73 1.51 24.68
N SER A 119 1.59 1.73 24.03
CA SER A 119 0.25 1.34 24.51
C SER A 119 -0.09 -0.15 24.33
N LEU A 120 0.66 -0.87 23.47
CA LEU A 120 0.38 -2.26 23.09
C LEU A 120 1.54 -3.21 23.41
N LYS A 121 2.73 -2.67 23.70
CA LYS A 121 3.94 -3.42 24.02
C LYS A 121 3.71 -4.37 25.20
N GLY A 122 3.92 -5.67 24.96
CA GLY A 122 3.72 -6.73 25.95
C GLY A 122 2.28 -7.26 26.06
N ASN A 123 1.31 -6.66 25.37
CA ASN A 123 -0.08 -7.12 25.33
C ASN A 123 -0.38 -7.84 24.01
N ALA A 124 -0.02 -9.13 23.94
CA ALA A 124 -0.20 -9.96 22.76
C ALA A 124 -1.67 -10.01 22.27
N ARG A 125 -2.65 -9.89 23.18
CA ARG A 125 -4.08 -9.88 22.83
C ARG A 125 -4.47 -8.60 22.07
N ALA A 126 -3.96 -7.45 22.51
CA ALA A 126 -4.25 -6.18 21.87
C ALA A 126 -3.59 -6.09 20.48
N LEU A 127 -2.35 -6.56 20.35
CA LEU A 127 -1.68 -6.72 19.05
C LEU A 127 -2.47 -7.63 18.10
N ALA A 128 -2.85 -8.83 18.56
CA ALA A 128 -3.62 -9.76 17.75
C ALA A 128 -4.95 -9.14 17.28
N THR A 129 -5.59 -8.31 18.11
CA THR A 129 -6.84 -7.62 17.77
C THR A 129 -6.62 -6.58 16.67
N VAL A 130 -5.56 -5.77 16.77
CA VAL A 130 -5.22 -4.78 15.74
C VAL A 130 -4.92 -5.46 14.40
N THR A 131 -4.08 -6.50 14.41
CA THR A 131 -3.78 -7.29 13.20
C THR A 131 -5.04 -7.92 12.62
N ALA A 132 -5.93 -8.47 13.46
CA ALA A 132 -7.19 -9.05 13.01
C ALA A 132 -8.13 -8.01 12.39
N ILE A 133 -8.15 -6.77 12.89
CA ILE A 133 -8.93 -5.67 12.30
C ILE A 133 -8.36 -5.29 10.92
N ILE A 134 -7.04 -5.11 10.81
CA ILE A 134 -6.37 -4.78 9.55
C ILE A 134 -6.63 -5.88 8.51
N ASP A 135 -6.41 -7.14 8.90
CA ASP A 135 -6.58 -8.26 8.00
C ASP A 135 -8.06 -8.47 7.62
N GLY A 136 -8.96 -8.42 8.60
CA GLY A 136 -10.39 -8.59 8.43
C GLY A 136 -11.02 -7.53 7.52
N THR A 137 -10.72 -6.25 7.74
CA THR A 137 -11.19 -5.16 6.87
C THR A 137 -10.63 -5.29 5.45
N GLY A 138 -9.38 -5.72 5.32
CA GLY A 138 -8.79 -6.05 4.03
C GLY A 138 -9.52 -7.20 3.32
N SER A 139 -9.90 -8.26 4.05
CA SER A 139 -10.61 -9.42 3.51
C SER A 139 -12.01 -9.08 3.01
N VAL A 140 -12.71 -8.14 3.66
CA VAL A 140 -13.96 -7.58 3.13
C VAL A 140 -13.72 -6.93 1.76
N GLY A 141 -12.67 -6.12 1.63
CA GLY A 141 -12.31 -5.52 0.34
C GLY A 141 -11.94 -6.56 -0.73
N ALA A 142 -11.22 -7.61 -0.34
CA ALA A 142 -10.85 -8.71 -1.22
C ALA A 142 -12.05 -9.53 -1.71
N ALA A 143 -13.14 -9.61 -0.94
CA ALA A 143 -14.38 -10.23 -1.36
C ALA A 143 -15.22 -9.31 -2.26
N ILE A 144 -15.32 -8.03 -1.92
CA ILE A 144 -16.16 -7.07 -2.64
C ILE A 144 -15.58 -6.69 -4.01
N GLY A 145 -14.26 -6.49 -4.10
CA GLY A 145 -13.60 -6.01 -5.33
C GLY A 145 -13.87 -6.88 -6.55
N PRO A 146 -13.56 -8.19 -6.50
CA PRO A 146 -13.82 -9.10 -7.61
C PRO A 146 -15.31 -9.22 -7.97
N VAL A 147 -16.22 -9.15 -6.98
CA VAL A 147 -17.67 -9.21 -7.23
C VAL A 147 -18.14 -7.97 -7.99
N LEU A 148 -17.76 -6.77 -7.53
CA LEU A 148 -18.07 -5.52 -8.23
C LEU A 148 -17.46 -5.51 -9.63
N THR A 149 -16.23 -6.01 -9.76
CA THR A 149 -15.54 -6.12 -11.04
C THR A 149 -16.31 -6.99 -12.01
N GLY A 150 -16.78 -8.16 -11.59
CA GLY A 150 -17.56 -9.04 -12.47
C GLY A 150 -18.84 -8.38 -12.99
N TYR A 151 -19.53 -7.61 -12.15
CA TYR A 151 -20.72 -6.87 -12.56
C TYR A 151 -20.40 -5.72 -13.52
N ILE A 152 -19.37 -4.92 -13.20
CA ILE A 152 -19.01 -3.73 -14.00
C ILE A 152 -18.33 -4.12 -15.32
N ALA A 153 -17.50 -5.16 -15.33
CA ALA A 153 -16.79 -5.66 -16.51
C ALA A 153 -17.76 -6.17 -17.59
N ALA A 154 -18.97 -6.61 -17.20
CA ALA A 154 -20.02 -6.97 -18.15
C ALA A 154 -20.52 -5.75 -18.97
N ILE A 155 -20.27 -4.54 -18.49
CA ILE A 155 -20.68 -3.28 -19.12
C ILE A 155 -19.47 -2.58 -19.75
N SER A 156 -18.40 -2.37 -18.99
CA SER A 156 -17.21 -1.67 -19.46
C SER A 156 -15.98 -1.93 -18.58
N TRP A 157 -14.86 -2.24 -19.22
CA TRP A 157 -13.56 -2.28 -18.57
C TRP A 157 -13.07 -0.91 -18.11
N ASP A 158 -13.42 0.18 -18.80
CA ASP A 158 -13.13 1.54 -18.31
C ASP A 158 -13.78 1.78 -16.95
N GLY A 159 -15.02 1.30 -16.77
CA GLY A 159 -15.74 1.37 -15.50
C GLY A 159 -15.00 0.66 -14.37
N VAL A 160 -14.41 -0.52 -14.64
CA VAL A 160 -13.59 -1.26 -13.67
C VAL A 160 -12.36 -0.43 -13.29
N PHE A 161 -11.62 0.09 -14.26
CA PHE A 161 -10.43 0.90 -13.98
C PHE A 161 -10.76 2.20 -13.22
N TYR A 162 -11.87 2.87 -13.54
CA TYR A 162 -12.35 4.03 -12.76
C TYR A 162 -12.74 3.66 -11.33
N MET A 163 -13.42 2.54 -11.13
CA MET A 163 -13.71 2.03 -9.80
C MET A 163 -12.41 1.79 -9.01
N LEU A 164 -11.40 1.15 -9.61
CA LEU A 164 -10.12 0.87 -8.96
C LEU A 164 -9.34 2.14 -8.61
N MET A 165 -9.27 3.10 -9.54
CA MET A 165 -8.65 4.40 -9.30
C MET A 165 -9.39 5.19 -8.21
N THR A 166 -10.72 5.15 -8.19
CA THR A 166 -11.54 5.79 -7.15
C THR A 166 -11.33 5.14 -5.79
N ALA A 167 -11.25 3.80 -5.74
CA ALA A 167 -10.95 3.08 -4.51
C ALA A 167 -9.54 3.40 -3.99
N ALA A 168 -8.55 3.54 -4.88
CA ALA A 168 -7.20 3.99 -4.52
C ALA A 168 -7.22 5.43 -3.99
N LEU A 169 -7.95 6.34 -4.64
CA LEU A 169 -8.10 7.73 -4.20
C LEU A 169 -8.73 7.83 -2.82
N ILE A 170 -9.85 7.15 -2.58
CA ILE A 170 -10.50 7.11 -1.26
C ILE A 170 -9.53 6.55 -0.21
N SER A 171 -8.81 5.48 -0.53
CA SER A 171 -7.80 4.90 0.36
C SER A 171 -6.69 5.91 0.68
N GLY A 172 -6.20 6.68 -0.30
CA GLY A 172 -5.18 7.69 -0.11
C GLY A 172 -5.65 8.87 0.73
N LEU A 173 -6.88 9.36 0.48
CA LEU A 173 -7.50 10.44 1.26
C LEU A 173 -7.68 10.06 2.73
N LEU A 174 -8.11 8.82 3.02
CA LEU A 174 -8.22 8.32 4.38
C LEU A 174 -6.84 8.21 5.07
N LEU A 175 -5.80 7.84 4.32
CA LEU A 175 -4.44 7.77 4.83
C LEU A 175 -3.80 9.14 5.04
N THR A 176 -4.30 10.20 4.37
CA THR A 176 -3.67 11.53 4.37
C THR A 176 -3.53 12.13 5.76
N GLN A 177 -4.51 11.93 6.64
CA GLN A 177 -4.42 12.43 8.02
C GLN A 177 -3.25 11.80 8.78
N LEU A 178 -3.00 10.51 8.54
CA LEU A 178 -1.87 9.80 9.13
C LEU A 178 -0.54 10.28 8.53
N ILE A 179 -0.49 10.52 7.21
CA ILE A 179 0.68 11.11 6.54
C ILE A 179 1.01 12.49 7.15
N ILE A 180 0.02 13.35 7.33
CA ILE A 180 0.22 14.68 7.91
C ILE A 180 0.76 14.58 9.35
N ALA A 181 0.23 13.66 10.15
CA ALA A 181 0.71 13.43 11.51
C ALA A 181 2.16 12.94 11.51
N GLU A 182 2.50 11.96 10.67
CA GLU A 182 3.84 11.40 10.53
C GLU A 182 4.86 12.45 10.07
N VAL A 183 4.52 13.24 9.04
CA VAL A 183 5.38 14.34 8.55
C VAL A 183 5.63 15.40 9.62
N LYS A 184 4.62 15.74 10.43
CA LYS A 184 4.81 16.67 11.55
C LYS A 184 5.79 16.12 12.57
N THR A 185 5.68 14.84 12.93
CA THR A 185 6.63 14.19 13.85
C THR A 185 8.05 14.21 13.29
N LEU A 186 8.23 13.90 11.99
CA LEU A 186 9.54 13.91 11.35
C LEU A 186 10.18 15.32 11.26
N LEU A 187 9.36 16.38 11.10
CA LEU A 187 9.85 17.76 10.96
C LEU A 187 10.04 18.49 12.29
N TYR A 188 9.19 18.23 13.28
CA TYR A 188 9.13 18.99 14.53
C TYR A 188 9.48 18.15 15.78
N GLY A 189 9.48 16.82 15.69
CA GLY A 189 9.74 15.92 16.81
C GLY A 189 11.19 15.96 17.32
N SER A 190 12.13 16.50 16.54
CA SER A 190 13.50 16.79 17.01
C SER A 190 13.57 18.00 17.95
N SER A 191 12.59 18.90 17.95
CA SER A 191 12.64 20.16 18.70
C SER A 191 12.20 20.03 20.17
N GLU A 192 11.30 19.09 20.49
CA GLU A 192 10.80 18.92 21.87
C GLU A 192 11.75 18.11 22.76
N GLU A 193 12.54 17.16 22.20
CA GLU A 193 13.56 16.45 22.98
C GLU A 193 14.72 17.37 23.40
N ASP A 194 15.07 18.37 22.59
CA ASP A 194 16.10 19.36 22.92
C ASP A 194 15.66 20.35 24.02
N GLU A 195 14.38 20.73 24.07
CA GLU A 195 13.87 21.61 25.15
C GLU A 195 13.80 20.89 26.50
N VAL A 196 13.36 19.62 26.53
CA VAL A 196 13.23 18.84 27.78
C VAL A 196 14.60 18.50 28.37
N VAL A 197 15.61 18.23 27.54
CA VAL A 197 16.98 18.00 28.03
C VAL A 197 17.59 19.29 28.59
N SER A 198 17.31 20.46 27.99
CA SER A 198 17.80 21.75 28.49
C SER A 198 17.15 22.21 29.81
N GLY A 199 15.91 21.78 30.07
CA GLY A 199 15.15 22.18 31.27
C GLY A 199 15.40 21.33 32.53
N SER A 200 16.18 20.25 32.44
CA SER A 200 16.35 19.28 33.54
C SER A 200 17.66 19.43 34.35
N SER A 201 18.45 20.47 34.11
CA SER A 201 19.67 20.74 34.88
C SER A 201 19.38 21.43 36.22
N GLU A 202 18.64 20.79 37.13
CA GLU A 202 18.70 21.15 38.55
C GLU A 202 19.97 20.56 39.19
N PRO A 203 20.76 21.35 39.95
CA PRO A 203 21.97 20.84 40.59
C PRO A 203 21.60 19.83 41.69
N ARG A 204 22.22 18.64 41.66
CA ARG A 204 22.06 17.65 42.73
C ARG A 204 22.52 18.24 44.08
N PRO A 205 21.77 18.03 45.17
CA PRO A 205 22.19 18.50 46.48
C PRO A 205 23.48 17.77 46.94
N PRO A 206 24.31 18.40 47.78
CA PRO A 206 25.57 17.82 48.22
C PRO A 206 25.34 16.61 49.11
N ILE A 207 26.14 15.57 48.90
CA ILE A 207 26.17 14.38 49.74
C ILE A 207 26.98 14.72 50.98
N ASP A 208 26.30 15.07 52.08
CA ASP A 208 26.92 15.14 53.41
C ASP A 208 26.34 14.06 54.35
N VAL A 209 27.16 13.02 54.51
CA VAL A 209 27.54 12.31 55.75
C VAL A 209 26.43 11.92 56.75
N LEU A 210 26.13 10.63 56.81
CA LEU A 210 25.68 9.93 58.03
C LEU A 210 26.78 8.98 58.48
N ILE A 211 27.65 9.47 59.36
CA ILE A 211 28.34 8.70 60.40
C ILE A 211 27.78 9.21 61.72
#